data_AF-A0A1S1LBW4-F1
#
_entry.id   AF-A0A1S1LBW4-F1
#
_cell.length_a   1.000
_cell.length_b   1.000
_cell.length_c   1.000
_cell.angle_alpha   90.00
_cell.angle_beta   90.00
_cell.angle_gamma   90.00
#
_symmetry.space_group_name_H-M   'P 1'
#
loop_
_entity.id
_entity.type
_entity.pdbx_description
1 polymer ?
#
loop_
_entity_poly.entity_id
_entity_poly.type
_entity_poly.pdbx_seq_one_letter_code
_entity_poly.pdbx_strand_id
1 'polypeptide(L)'
;MKRYLTTTEVADDLDITVDALQAQIRSGQFVQPDAITGRIQGWLASTIQAWKSYDGHHHIIRFDSAKSFEHVAELRNISALVHAYGQADIGAPYDSPAWRADKRTRTAAIAVSDEIALTATKIESFARAVLANERMRAHQIDQIGLDEDDQTSSSPALQEIPLAAPNPTPLKVYLGAINPLDKAQHLRNAADTLEHLATAITTTTKPNRKIATYAAQIRDIADEIITNQPTK
;
A
#
# COMPACT_ATOMS: atom_id res chain seq x y z
N MET A 1 -32.53 30.30 -17.81
CA MET A 1 -32.94 29.18 -16.93
C MET A 1 -31.75 28.25 -16.76
N LYS A 2 -31.44 27.81 -15.54
CA LYS A 2 -30.40 26.80 -15.31
C LYS A 2 -30.98 25.41 -15.57
N ARG A 3 -30.32 24.59 -16.38
CA ARG A 3 -30.71 23.19 -16.62
C ARG A 3 -30.02 22.31 -15.58
N TYR A 4 -30.81 21.48 -14.90
CA TYR A 4 -30.32 20.47 -13.98
C TYR A 4 -30.43 19.11 -14.66
N LEU A 5 -29.39 18.28 -14.48
CA LEU A 5 -29.35 16.88 -14.86
C LEU A 5 -30.10 16.08 -13.80
N THR A 6 -31.01 15.23 -14.25
CA THR A 6 -31.72 14.25 -13.44
C THR A 6 -30.79 13.10 -13.03
N THR A 7 -31.17 12.32 -12.01
CA THR A 7 -30.41 11.14 -11.57
C THR A 7 -30.08 10.18 -12.72
N THR A 8 -31.01 9.99 -13.67
CA THR A 8 -30.78 9.15 -14.86
C THR A 8 -29.76 9.78 -15.79
N GLU A 9 -29.90 11.07 -16.13
CA GLU A 9 -28.93 11.78 -16.98
C GLU A 9 -27.53 11.83 -16.36
N VAL A 10 -27.42 11.92 -15.02
CA VAL A 10 -26.14 11.85 -14.31
C VAL A 10 -25.56 10.45 -14.37
N ALA A 11 -26.37 9.40 -14.20
CA ALA A 11 -25.90 8.01 -14.28
C ALA A 11 -25.38 7.68 -15.69
N ASP A 12 -26.11 8.10 -16.72
CA ASP A 12 -25.72 7.96 -18.12
C ASP A 12 -24.43 8.74 -18.42
N ASP A 13 -24.31 9.99 -17.93
CA ASP A 13 -23.10 10.81 -18.11
C ASP A 13 -21.88 10.23 -17.40
N LEU A 14 -22.08 9.43 -16.35
CA LEU A 14 -21.03 8.77 -15.57
C LEU A 14 -20.74 7.32 -16.00
N ASP A 15 -21.49 6.78 -16.97
CA ASP A 15 -21.42 5.39 -17.43
C ASP A 15 -21.59 4.36 -16.28
N ILE A 16 -22.55 4.63 -15.38
CA ILE A 16 -22.91 3.73 -14.27
C ILE A 16 -24.42 3.49 -14.23
N THR A 17 -24.84 2.44 -13.52
CA THR A 17 -26.27 2.20 -13.31
C THR A 17 -26.86 3.24 -12.33
N VAL A 18 -28.15 3.55 -12.49
CA VAL A 18 -28.89 4.45 -11.58
C VAL A 18 -28.83 3.94 -10.14
N ASP A 19 -28.90 2.62 -9.93
CA ASP A 19 -28.82 2.00 -8.61
C ASP A 19 -27.44 2.19 -7.97
N ALA A 20 -26.36 2.10 -8.76
CA ALA A 20 -25.00 2.37 -8.30
C ALA A 20 -24.86 3.84 -7.88
N LEU A 21 -25.40 4.77 -8.68
CA LEU A 21 -25.43 6.19 -8.33
C LEU A 21 -26.22 6.46 -7.04
N GLN A 22 -27.40 5.84 -6.89
CA GLN A 22 -28.21 5.97 -5.67
C GLN A 22 -27.53 5.39 -4.43
N ALA A 23 -26.79 4.29 -4.56
CA ALA A 23 -25.97 3.74 -3.47
C ALA A 23 -24.85 4.71 -3.05
N GLN A 24 -24.20 5.38 -4.01
CA GLN A 24 -23.19 6.40 -3.72
C GLN A 24 -23.77 7.63 -3.03
N ILE A 25 -24.96 8.08 -3.44
CA ILE A 25 -25.68 9.19 -2.80
C ILE A 25 -26.04 8.83 -1.37
N ARG A 26 -26.64 7.64 -1.14
CA ARG A 26 -27.03 7.17 0.21
C ARG A 26 -25.83 7.00 1.15
N SER A 27 -24.69 6.59 0.63
CA SER A 27 -23.45 6.41 1.40
C SER A 27 -22.66 7.71 1.60
N GLY A 28 -23.13 8.85 1.07
CA GLY A 28 -22.47 10.15 1.18
C GLY A 28 -21.18 10.27 0.36
N GLN A 29 -20.95 9.36 -0.59
CA GLN A 29 -19.75 9.34 -1.45
C GLN A 29 -19.93 10.11 -2.77
N PHE A 30 -21.14 10.60 -3.04
CA PHE A 30 -21.44 11.43 -4.21
C PHE A 30 -21.67 12.89 -3.82
N VAL A 31 -21.44 13.80 -4.76
CA VAL A 31 -21.68 15.24 -4.55
C VAL A 31 -23.16 15.50 -4.28
N GLN A 32 -23.45 16.38 -3.31
CA GLN A 32 -24.83 16.73 -2.99
C GLN A 32 -25.52 17.39 -4.21
N PRO A 33 -26.83 17.15 -4.41
CA PRO A 33 -27.57 17.77 -5.49
C PRO A 33 -27.68 19.28 -5.34
N ASP A 34 -27.52 20.00 -6.45
CA ASP A 34 -27.66 21.46 -6.52
C ASP A 34 -29.12 21.92 -6.39
N ALA A 35 -30.07 21.03 -6.66
CA ALA A 35 -31.49 21.27 -6.50
C ALA A 35 -32.21 20.01 -6.01
N ILE A 36 -33.13 20.19 -5.06
CA ILE A 36 -34.02 19.12 -4.58
C ILE A 36 -35.45 19.64 -4.69
N THR A 37 -36.31 18.89 -5.39
CA THR A 37 -37.76 19.17 -5.46
C THR A 37 -38.51 17.90 -5.07
N GLY A 38 -38.95 17.83 -3.82
CA GLY A 38 -39.55 16.62 -3.26
C GLY A 38 -38.55 15.45 -3.26
N ARG A 39 -38.86 14.39 -4.03
CA ARG A 39 -37.98 13.22 -4.21
C ARG A 39 -36.99 13.34 -5.38
N ILE A 40 -37.13 14.38 -6.19
CA ILE A 40 -36.31 14.57 -7.40
C ILE A 40 -35.06 15.37 -7.01
N GLN A 41 -33.90 14.82 -7.37
CA GLN A 41 -32.59 15.43 -7.18
C GLN A 41 -32.05 15.88 -8.54
N GLY A 42 -31.38 17.04 -8.57
CA GLY A 42 -30.82 17.61 -9.78
C GLY A 42 -29.43 18.21 -9.55
N TRP A 43 -28.54 18.00 -10.52
CA TRP A 43 -27.18 18.54 -10.52
C TRP A 43 -26.94 19.46 -11.71
N LEU A 44 -26.15 20.51 -11.54
CA LEU A 44 -25.67 21.30 -12.66
C LEU A 44 -24.65 20.48 -13.45
N ALA A 45 -24.65 20.62 -14.78
CA ALA A 45 -23.63 19.99 -15.63
C ALA A 45 -22.21 20.39 -15.20
N SER A 46 -22.02 21.64 -14.73
CA SER A 46 -20.74 22.10 -14.17
C SER A 46 -20.35 21.39 -12.89
N THR A 47 -21.31 20.98 -12.04
CA THR A 47 -21.05 20.23 -10.80
C THR A 47 -20.59 18.82 -11.12
N ILE A 48 -21.24 18.16 -12.09
CA ILE A 48 -20.83 16.83 -12.57
C ILE A 48 -19.49 16.90 -13.31
N GLN A 49 -19.29 17.91 -14.16
CA GLN A 49 -17.99 18.13 -14.80
C GLN A 49 -16.91 18.43 -13.78
N ALA A 50 -17.15 19.25 -12.75
CA ALA A 50 -16.21 19.49 -11.68
C ALA A 50 -15.91 18.21 -10.90
N TRP A 51 -16.92 17.39 -10.62
CA TRP A 51 -16.75 16.08 -9.98
C TRP A 51 -15.93 15.10 -10.84
N LYS A 52 -16.16 15.07 -12.16
CA LYS A 52 -15.36 14.31 -13.14
C LYS A 52 -13.92 14.84 -13.27
N SER A 53 -13.76 16.16 -13.27
CA SER A 53 -12.47 16.86 -13.46
C SER A 53 -11.63 16.86 -12.18
N TYR A 54 -12.27 16.70 -11.02
CA TYR A 54 -11.64 16.46 -9.74
C TYR A 54 -11.12 15.02 -9.71
N ASP A 55 -10.21 14.68 -10.63
CA ASP A 55 -9.32 13.50 -10.76
C ASP A 55 -9.58 12.33 -9.78
N GLY A 56 -10.83 11.87 -9.74
CA GLY A 56 -11.42 11.25 -8.55
C GLY A 56 -12.63 10.41 -8.88
N HIS A 57 -12.61 9.81 -10.09
CA HIS A 57 -13.17 8.48 -10.28
C HIS A 57 -12.58 7.58 -9.20
N HIS A 58 -13.27 7.48 -8.07
CA HIS A 58 -13.09 6.46 -7.07
C HIS A 58 -11.61 6.11 -6.79
N HIS A 59 -11.03 6.78 -5.80
CA HIS A 59 -10.44 5.99 -4.72
C HIS A 59 -11.57 5.22 -4.00
N ILE A 60 -12.35 4.38 -4.70
CA ILE A 60 -12.42 3.01 -4.25
C ILE A 60 -10.98 2.58 -4.38
N ILE A 61 -10.19 2.83 -3.33
CA ILE A 61 -9.05 1.98 -3.08
C ILE A 61 -9.74 0.62 -3.01
N ARG A 62 -9.69 -0.15 -4.11
CA ARG A 62 -10.01 -1.56 -4.08
C ARG A 62 -8.94 -2.12 -3.18
N PHE A 63 -9.22 -2.01 -1.89
CA PHE A 63 -8.32 -2.34 -0.84
C PHE A 63 -8.46 -3.83 -0.72
N ASP A 64 -7.71 -4.53 -1.55
CA ASP A 64 -7.55 -5.97 -1.40
C ASP A 64 -6.81 -6.16 -0.08
N SER A 65 -7.59 -6.37 0.97
CA SER A 65 -7.09 -6.45 2.33
C SER A 65 -6.15 -7.64 2.49
N ALA A 66 -6.42 -8.76 1.79
CA ALA A 66 -5.54 -9.91 1.74
C ALA A 66 -4.18 -9.56 1.12
N LYS A 67 -4.16 -8.98 -0.09
CA LYS A 67 -2.89 -8.53 -0.72
C LYS A 67 -2.17 -7.47 0.08
N SER A 68 -2.91 -6.62 0.80
CA SER A 68 -2.31 -5.59 1.65
C SER A 68 -1.57 -6.20 2.83
N PHE A 69 -2.08 -7.27 3.44
CA PHE A 69 -1.34 -8.00 4.48
C PHE A 69 -0.13 -8.75 3.93
N GLU A 70 -0.21 -9.30 2.72
CA GLU A 70 0.94 -9.89 2.01
C GLU A 70 2.05 -8.85 1.79
N HIS A 71 1.69 -7.69 1.23
CA HIS A 71 2.62 -6.57 1.03
C HIS A 71 3.21 -6.05 2.35
N VAL A 72 2.43 -6.02 3.45
CA VAL A 72 2.94 -5.67 4.78
C VAL A 72 3.97 -6.69 5.27
N ALA A 73 3.70 -7.99 5.09
CA ALA A 73 4.64 -9.04 5.46
C ALA A 73 5.93 -8.95 4.64
N GLU A 74 5.82 -8.66 3.35
CA GLU A 74 6.98 -8.46 2.46
C GLU A 74 7.81 -7.23 2.86
N LEU A 75 7.17 -6.07 3.11
CA LEU A 75 7.87 -4.88 3.62
C LEU A 75 8.59 -5.15 4.95
N ARG A 76 7.98 -5.91 5.86
CA ARG A 76 8.61 -6.31 7.13
C ARG A 76 9.82 -7.20 6.91
N ASN A 77 9.71 -8.19 6.02
CA ASN A 77 10.81 -9.07 5.69
C ASN A 77 11.99 -8.28 5.08
N ILE A 78 11.70 -7.38 4.15
CA ILE A 78 12.72 -6.50 3.55
C ILE A 78 13.35 -5.60 4.60
N SER A 79 12.56 -4.97 5.47
CA SER A 79 13.08 -4.17 6.60
C SER A 79 14.05 -4.99 7.45
N ALA A 80 13.67 -6.21 7.84
CA ALA A 80 14.53 -7.09 8.62
C ALA A 80 15.82 -7.48 7.89
N LEU A 81 15.75 -7.76 6.58
CA LEU A 81 16.93 -8.04 5.75
C LEU A 81 17.87 -6.83 5.68
N VAL A 82 17.34 -5.64 5.37
CA VAL A 82 18.13 -4.40 5.30
C VAL A 82 18.78 -4.10 6.64
N HIS A 83 18.05 -4.31 7.75
CA HIS A 83 18.58 -4.13 9.10
C HIS A 83 19.73 -5.11 9.39
N ALA A 84 19.51 -6.41 9.13
CA ALA A 84 20.49 -7.46 9.39
C ALA A 84 21.77 -7.28 8.55
N TYR A 85 21.62 -7.09 7.23
CA TYR A 85 22.77 -6.90 6.35
C TYR A 85 23.44 -5.54 6.57
N GLY A 86 22.68 -4.49 6.88
CA GLY A 86 23.23 -3.19 7.26
C GLY A 86 24.12 -3.27 8.50
N GLN A 87 23.73 -4.09 9.47
CA GLN A 87 24.50 -4.32 10.69
C GLN A 87 25.67 -5.30 10.55
N ALA A 88 25.69 -6.17 9.54
CA ALA A 88 26.76 -7.13 9.37
C ALA A 88 28.12 -6.41 9.20
N ASP A 89 29.09 -6.76 10.04
CA ASP A 89 30.45 -6.18 10.00
C ASP A 89 31.21 -6.73 8.80
N ILE A 90 31.94 -5.87 8.08
CA ILE A 90 32.78 -6.28 6.96
C ILE A 90 34.21 -6.66 7.36
N GLY A 91 34.57 -6.55 8.63
CA GLY A 91 35.88 -6.93 9.15
C GLY A 91 37.01 -6.02 8.66
N ALA A 92 36.70 -4.77 8.28
CA ALA A 92 37.69 -3.81 7.82
C ALA A 92 38.57 -3.32 9.00
N PRO A 93 39.87 -3.02 8.77
CA PRO A 93 40.74 -2.47 9.80
C PRO A 93 40.17 -1.19 10.39
N TYR A 94 40.31 -1.01 11.71
CA TYR A 94 39.80 0.17 12.41
C TYR A 94 40.30 1.46 11.74
N ASP A 95 39.37 2.41 11.56
CA ASP A 95 39.60 3.72 10.95
C ASP A 95 40.10 3.72 9.49
N SER A 96 40.11 2.57 8.82
CA SER A 96 40.30 2.49 7.37
C SER A 96 39.14 3.17 6.60
N PRO A 97 39.35 3.60 5.35
CA PRO A 97 38.26 4.11 4.51
C PRO A 97 37.06 3.15 4.43
N ALA A 98 37.33 1.85 4.31
CA ALA A 98 36.32 0.78 4.33
C ALA A 98 35.53 0.74 5.65
N TRP A 99 36.22 0.83 6.80
CA TRP A 99 35.57 0.86 8.11
C TRP A 99 34.67 2.09 8.31
N ARG A 100 35.13 3.27 7.88
CA ARG A 100 34.32 4.50 7.98
C ARG A 100 33.09 4.44 7.06
N ALA A 101 33.24 3.91 5.85
CA ALA A 101 32.13 3.67 4.93
C ALA A 101 31.14 2.66 5.51
N ASP A 102 31.61 1.56 6.09
CA ASP A 102 30.77 0.56 6.75
C ASP A 102 29.95 1.17 7.91
N LYS A 103 30.57 2.02 8.72
CA LYS A 103 29.87 2.69 9.83
C LYS A 103 28.77 3.65 9.35
N ARG A 104 29.02 4.41 8.28
CA ARG A 104 28.01 5.30 7.67
C ARG A 104 26.87 4.50 7.06
N THR A 105 27.21 3.51 6.23
CA THR A 105 26.24 2.64 5.54
C THR A 105 25.41 1.82 6.53
N ARG A 106 25.99 1.34 7.64
CA ARG A 106 25.24 0.74 8.76
C ARG A 106 24.18 1.71 9.32
N THR A 107 24.57 2.95 9.60
CA THR A 107 23.65 3.95 10.17
C THR A 107 22.52 4.27 9.19
N ALA A 108 22.84 4.45 7.91
CA ALA A 108 21.86 4.68 6.86
C ALA A 108 20.92 3.48 6.66
N ALA A 109 21.45 2.25 6.64
CA ALA A 109 20.66 1.04 6.49
C ALA A 109 19.68 0.83 7.65
N ILE A 110 20.10 1.10 8.88
CA ILE A 110 19.21 1.06 10.06
C ILE A 110 18.07 2.08 9.89
N ALA A 111 18.40 3.34 9.57
CA ALA A 111 17.39 4.38 9.39
C ALA A 111 16.36 4.01 8.29
N VAL A 112 16.82 3.54 7.13
CA VAL A 112 15.93 3.11 6.04
C VAL A 112 15.10 1.89 6.46
N SER A 113 15.68 0.93 7.18
CA SER A 113 14.95 -0.24 7.69
C SER A 113 13.81 0.14 8.63
N ASP A 114 14.02 1.12 9.51
CA ASP A 114 13.01 1.63 10.45
C ASP A 114 11.89 2.36 9.71
N GLU A 115 12.22 3.14 8.67
CA GLU A 115 11.23 3.81 7.83
C GLU A 115 10.35 2.83 7.04
N ILE A 116 10.94 1.74 6.53
CA ILE A 116 10.21 0.65 5.87
C ILE A 116 9.24 -0.02 6.86
N ALA A 117 9.72 -0.37 8.07
CA ALA A 117 8.89 -0.99 9.11
C ALA A 117 7.73 -0.08 9.55
N LEU A 118 8.00 1.22 9.70
CA LEU A 118 6.97 2.21 10.01
C LEU A 118 5.93 2.31 8.89
N THR A 119 6.38 2.23 7.63
CA THR A 119 5.48 2.25 6.47
C THR A 119 4.59 1.01 6.43
N ALA A 120 5.15 -0.17 6.71
CA ALA A 120 4.37 -1.41 6.84
C ALA A 120 3.31 -1.30 7.94
N THR A 121 3.67 -0.74 9.10
CA THR A 121 2.74 -0.52 10.23
C THR A 121 1.60 0.43 9.87
N LYS A 122 1.89 1.50 9.11
CA LYS A 122 0.88 2.45 8.62
C LYS A 122 -0.08 1.78 7.63
N ILE A 123 0.44 0.98 6.70
CA ILE A 123 -0.39 0.23 5.74
C ILE A 123 -1.27 -0.77 6.49
N GLU A 124 -0.73 -1.50 7.47
CA GLU A 124 -1.49 -2.46 8.27
C GLU A 124 -2.61 -1.77 9.08
N SER A 125 -2.30 -0.64 9.71
CA SER A 125 -3.26 0.12 10.50
C SER A 125 -4.40 0.65 9.62
N PHE A 126 -4.07 1.13 8.42
CA PHE A 126 -5.06 1.50 7.41
C PHE A 126 -5.90 0.29 6.97
N ALA A 127 -5.27 -0.86 6.72
CA ALA A 127 -5.94 -2.10 6.34
C ALA A 127 -7.00 -2.54 7.35
N ARG A 128 -6.61 -2.55 8.63
CA ARG A 128 -7.47 -2.92 9.75
C ARG A 128 -8.63 -1.93 9.91
N ALA A 129 -8.37 -0.63 9.73
CA ALA A 129 -9.41 0.40 9.82
C ALA A 129 -10.46 0.26 8.71
N VAL A 130 -10.04 -0.05 7.48
CA VAL A 130 -10.94 -0.31 6.35
C VAL A 130 -11.83 -1.53 6.64
N LEU A 131 -11.22 -2.65 7.03
CA LEU A 131 -11.95 -3.88 7.39
C LEU A 131 -12.94 -3.68 8.56
N ALA A 132 -12.56 -2.90 9.57
CA ALA A 132 -13.44 -2.59 10.70
C ALA A 132 -14.66 -1.77 10.25
N ASN A 133 -14.46 -0.79 9.35
CA ASN A 133 -15.55 0.01 8.80
C ASN A 133 -16.49 -0.83 7.92
N GLU A 134 -15.95 -1.75 7.12
CA GLU A 134 -16.74 -2.70 6.34
C GLU A 134 -17.60 -3.61 7.23
N ARG A 135 -17.03 -4.12 8.34
CA ARG A 135 -17.78 -4.91 9.33
C ARG A 135 -18.90 -4.12 9.99
N MET A 136 -18.65 -2.86 10.35
CA MET A 136 -19.70 -1.99 10.92
C MET A 136 -20.82 -1.73 9.91
N ARG A 137 -20.50 -1.52 8.63
CA ARG A 137 -21.50 -1.38 7.57
C ARG A 137 -22.31 -2.65 7.37
N ALA A 138 -21.67 -3.83 7.34
CA ALA A 138 -22.36 -5.11 7.25
C ALA A 138 -23.32 -5.33 8.42
N HIS A 139 -22.89 -5.00 9.64
CA HIS A 139 -23.75 -5.09 10.82
C HIS A 139 -24.91 -4.08 10.81
N GLN A 140 -24.70 -2.87 10.27
CA GLN A 140 -25.78 -1.90 10.10
C GLN A 140 -26.80 -2.35 9.06
N ILE A 141 -26.37 -3.00 7.97
CA ILE A 141 -27.28 -3.58 6.96
C ILE A 141 -28.12 -4.69 7.58
N ASP A 142 -27.51 -5.58 8.35
CA ASP A 142 -28.17 -6.65 9.10
C ASP A 142 -29.19 -6.10 10.12
N GLN A 143 -28.86 -5.00 10.80
CA GLN A 143 -29.78 -4.33 11.74
C GLN A 143 -30.93 -3.57 11.07
N ILE A 144 -30.80 -3.18 9.80
CA ILE A 144 -31.84 -2.43 9.06
C ILE A 144 -32.96 -3.37 8.57
N GLY A 145 -32.80 -4.70 8.65
CA GLY A 145 -33.87 -5.65 8.33
C GLY A 145 -34.34 -5.54 6.89
N LEU A 146 -33.41 -5.38 5.95
CA LEU A 146 -33.68 -5.73 4.56
C LEU A 146 -33.69 -7.26 4.50
N ASP A 147 -34.89 -7.84 4.57
CA ASP A 147 -35.10 -9.26 4.31
C ASP A 147 -34.41 -9.60 2.98
N GLU A 148 -33.33 -10.37 3.08
CA GLU A 148 -32.79 -11.09 1.94
C GLU A 148 -33.88 -12.06 1.51
N ASP A 149 -34.53 -11.77 0.38
CA ASP A 149 -35.42 -12.72 -0.28
C ASP A 149 -34.65 -14.04 -0.43
N ASP A 150 -35.20 -15.03 0.25
CA ASP A 150 -34.71 -16.38 0.45
C ASP A 150 -34.60 -17.12 -0.89
N GLN A 151 -33.43 -17.03 -1.54
CA GLN A 151 -32.93 -18.07 -2.43
C GLN A 151 -31.43 -18.28 -2.26
N THR A 152 -31.10 -19.16 -1.32
CA THR A 152 -30.00 -20.13 -1.40
C THR A 152 -28.72 -19.65 -2.10
N SER A 153 -27.84 -19.02 -1.32
CA SER A 153 -26.42 -19.33 -1.40
C SER A 153 -25.85 -19.21 0.00
N SER A 154 -25.72 -20.38 0.63
CA SER A 154 -24.94 -20.61 1.83
C SER A 154 -23.61 -19.86 1.75
N SER A 155 -23.54 -18.67 2.34
CA SER A 155 -22.26 -18.02 2.62
C SER A 155 -21.52 -18.96 3.57
N PRO A 156 -20.35 -19.49 3.19
CA PRO A 156 -19.60 -20.35 4.07
C PRO A 156 -19.26 -19.53 5.31
N ALA A 157 -19.41 -20.14 6.50
CA ALA A 157 -18.87 -19.59 7.73
C ALA A 157 -17.47 -19.06 7.43
N LEU A 158 -17.18 -17.82 7.85
CA LEU A 158 -15.87 -17.18 7.69
C LEU A 158 -14.78 -18.19 8.08
N GLN A 159 -14.23 -18.85 7.07
CA GLN A 159 -13.20 -19.86 7.25
C GLN A 159 -11.96 -19.05 7.56
N GLU A 160 -11.38 -19.24 8.74
CA GLU A 160 -10.02 -18.77 9.01
C GLU A 160 -9.12 -19.43 7.97
N ILE A 161 -8.84 -18.72 6.88
CA ILE A 161 -7.88 -19.17 5.88
C ILE A 161 -6.54 -19.12 6.61
N PRO A 162 -5.85 -20.25 6.81
CA PRO A 162 -4.49 -20.23 7.32
C PRO A 162 -3.66 -19.45 6.31
N LEU A 163 -3.27 -18.23 6.67
CA LEU A 163 -2.30 -17.47 5.90
C LEU A 163 -1.03 -18.31 5.88
N ALA A 164 -0.73 -18.91 4.73
CA ALA A 164 0.56 -19.55 4.52
C ALA A 164 1.62 -18.48 4.78
N ALA A 165 2.46 -18.71 5.80
CA ALA A 165 3.57 -17.81 6.08
C ALA A 165 4.34 -17.60 4.77
N PRO A 166 4.54 -16.35 4.30
CA PRO A 166 5.31 -16.09 3.10
C PRO A 166 6.68 -16.70 3.35
N ASN A 167 7.04 -17.72 2.56
CA ASN A 167 8.23 -18.52 2.76
C ASN A 167 9.45 -17.58 2.61
N PRO A 168 10.02 -17.05 3.70
CA PRO A 168 11.00 -16.00 3.59
C PRO A 168 12.31 -16.66 3.16
N THR A 169 13.03 -16.04 2.24
CA THR A 169 14.45 -16.33 2.06
C THR A 169 15.07 -16.34 3.46
N PRO A 170 15.61 -17.48 3.95
CA PRO A 170 15.96 -17.59 5.36
C PRO A 170 16.97 -16.50 5.69
N LEU A 171 16.63 -15.67 6.68
CA LEU A 171 17.50 -14.65 7.23
C LEU A 171 18.78 -15.36 7.70
N LYS A 172 19.85 -15.22 6.93
CA LYS A 172 21.16 -15.73 7.31
C LYS A 172 21.70 -14.80 8.39
N VAL A 173 21.71 -15.26 9.63
CA VAL A 173 22.35 -14.55 10.74
C VAL A 173 23.85 -14.77 10.62
N TYR A 174 24.60 -13.72 10.33
CA TYR A 174 26.06 -13.78 10.25
C TYR A 174 26.63 -13.58 11.65
N LEU A 175 27.29 -14.62 12.19
CA LEU A 175 27.98 -14.57 13.49
C LEU A 175 29.42 -14.02 13.37
N GLY A 176 29.87 -13.69 12.15
CA GLY A 176 31.22 -13.18 11.86
C GLY A 176 31.22 -12.20 10.69
N ALA A 177 32.41 -11.73 10.31
CA ALA A 177 32.55 -10.74 9.25
C ALA A 177 32.02 -11.26 7.90
N ILE A 178 31.22 -10.44 7.22
CA ILE A 178 30.68 -10.73 5.89
C ILE A 178 31.60 -10.14 4.82
N ASN A 179 31.72 -10.82 3.69
CA ASN A 179 32.37 -10.24 2.53
C ASN A 179 31.61 -8.96 2.10
N PRO A 180 32.29 -7.80 1.91
CA PRO A 180 31.66 -6.57 1.45
C PRO A 180 30.82 -6.73 0.18
N LEU A 181 31.25 -7.58 -0.77
CA LEU A 181 30.52 -7.84 -2.01
C LEU A 181 29.22 -8.59 -1.74
N ASP A 182 29.25 -9.60 -0.87
CA ASP A 182 28.05 -10.36 -0.49
C ASP A 182 27.06 -9.46 0.25
N LYS A 183 27.54 -8.63 1.18
CA LYS A 183 26.73 -7.62 1.87
C LYS A 183 26.04 -6.68 0.88
N ALA A 184 26.79 -6.10 -0.05
CA ALA A 184 26.27 -5.21 -1.07
C ALA A 184 25.26 -5.91 -1.99
N GLN A 185 25.51 -7.16 -2.38
CA GLN A 185 24.60 -7.93 -3.23
C GLN A 185 23.27 -8.21 -2.52
N HIS A 186 23.30 -8.57 -1.23
CA HIS A 186 22.09 -8.78 -0.45
C HIS A 186 21.25 -7.50 -0.32
N LEU A 187 21.89 -6.35 -0.13
CA LEU A 187 21.22 -5.05 -0.11
C LEU A 187 20.62 -4.70 -1.49
N ARG A 188 21.35 -4.92 -2.59
CA ARG A 188 20.82 -4.72 -3.95
C ARG A 188 19.60 -5.60 -4.23
N ASN A 189 19.65 -6.88 -3.86
CA ASN A 189 18.50 -7.78 -4.02
C ASN A 189 17.28 -7.26 -3.24
N ALA A 190 17.48 -6.74 -2.02
CA ALA A 190 16.40 -6.14 -1.24
C ALA A 190 15.83 -4.88 -1.89
N ALA A 191 16.68 -4.04 -2.51
CA ALA A 191 16.24 -2.88 -3.27
C ALA A 191 15.42 -3.28 -4.51
N ASP A 192 15.82 -4.31 -5.25
CA ASP A 192 15.10 -4.79 -6.41
C ASP A 192 13.70 -5.32 -6.02
N THR A 193 13.61 -6.06 -4.89
CA THR A 193 12.31 -6.47 -4.34
C THR A 193 11.43 -5.26 -3.98
N LEU A 194 12.00 -4.20 -3.40
CA LEU A 194 11.24 -2.97 -3.11
C LEU A 194 10.74 -2.26 -4.36
N GLU A 195 11.48 -2.26 -5.46
CA GLU A 195 10.99 -1.66 -6.71
C GLU A 195 9.84 -2.44 -7.32
N HIS A 196 9.94 -3.78 -7.32
CA HIS A 196 8.83 -4.63 -7.72
C HIS A 196 7.60 -4.36 -6.84
N LEU A 197 7.80 -4.26 -5.52
CA LEU A 197 6.72 -3.97 -4.58
C LEU A 197 6.17 -2.55 -4.73
N ALA A 198 7.00 -1.56 -5.05
CA ALA A 198 6.56 -0.20 -5.35
C ALA A 198 5.65 -0.19 -6.59
N THR A 199 5.94 -1.05 -7.56
CA THR A 199 5.12 -1.21 -8.78
C THR A 199 3.83 -1.99 -8.49
N ALA A 200 3.83 -2.91 -7.52
CA ALA A 200 2.62 -3.62 -7.09
C ALA A 200 1.68 -2.74 -6.24
N ILE A 201 2.24 -1.88 -5.38
CA ILE A 201 1.49 -0.98 -4.51
C ILE A 201 1.26 0.35 -5.24
N THR A 202 0.40 0.36 -6.27
CA THR A 202 0.09 1.59 -7.00
C THR A 202 -1.07 2.35 -6.37
N THR A 203 -0.99 3.68 -6.31
CA THR A 203 -2.15 4.53 -5.98
C THR A 203 -2.81 5.11 -7.23
N THR A 204 -2.07 5.28 -8.33
CA THR A 204 -2.51 6.06 -9.51
C THR A 204 -1.76 5.63 -10.79
N THR A 205 -1.75 4.33 -11.14
CA THR A 205 -0.99 3.75 -12.28
C THR A 205 0.53 3.97 -12.26
N LYS A 206 1.03 4.68 -11.24
CA LYS A 206 2.44 4.98 -11.00
C LYS A 206 2.92 4.19 -9.78
N PRO A 207 4.20 3.78 -9.76
CA PRO A 207 4.80 3.13 -8.61
C PRO A 207 4.68 3.98 -7.35
N ASN A 208 4.59 3.33 -6.18
CA ASN A 208 4.65 4.03 -4.90
C ASN A 208 5.98 4.76 -4.76
N ARG A 209 5.93 6.10 -4.91
CA ARG A 209 7.13 6.95 -4.86
C ARG A 209 7.94 6.74 -3.58
N LYS A 210 7.28 6.53 -2.45
CA LYS A 210 7.96 6.37 -1.16
C LYS A 210 8.74 5.06 -1.08
N ILE A 211 8.13 3.96 -1.51
CA ILE A 211 8.78 2.63 -1.54
C ILE A 211 9.92 2.62 -2.56
N ALA A 212 9.72 3.26 -3.72
CA ALA A 212 10.78 3.44 -4.73
C ALA A 212 11.97 4.27 -4.18
N THR A 213 11.71 5.31 -3.37
CA THR A 213 12.78 6.06 -2.69
C THR A 213 13.60 5.16 -1.76
N TYR A 214 12.98 4.25 -1.00
CA TYR A 214 13.72 3.32 -0.14
C TYR A 214 14.63 2.39 -0.96
N ALA A 215 14.13 1.89 -2.10
CA ALA A 215 14.94 1.07 -2.99
C ALA A 215 16.19 1.82 -3.49
N ALA A 216 16.02 3.07 -3.93
CA ALA A 216 17.13 3.92 -4.35
C ALA A 216 18.16 4.13 -3.22
N GLN A 217 17.71 4.46 -2.01
CA GLN A 217 18.59 4.64 -0.85
C GLN A 217 19.38 3.37 -0.52
N ILE A 218 18.75 2.19 -0.60
CA ILE A 218 19.44 0.92 -0.33
C ILE A 218 20.49 0.62 -1.41
N ARG A 219 20.25 0.99 -2.67
CA ARG A 219 21.27 0.88 -3.72
C ARG A 219 22.45 1.82 -3.49
N ASP A 220 22.19 3.07 -3.11
CA ASP A 220 23.24 4.03 -2.78
C ASP A 220 24.14 3.50 -1.64
N ILE A 221 23.53 2.89 -0.63
CA ILE A 221 24.24 2.21 0.47
C ILE A 221 25.12 1.06 -0.05
N ALA A 222 24.57 0.20 -0.91
CA ALA A 222 25.31 -0.91 -1.50
C ALA A 222 26.49 -0.44 -2.36
N ASP A 223 26.30 0.63 -3.13
CA ASP A 223 27.31 1.24 -3.99
C ASP A 223 28.43 1.90 -3.18
N GLU A 224 28.10 2.54 -2.04
CA GLU A 224 29.10 3.06 -1.11
C GLU A 224 29.98 1.94 -0.53
N ILE A 225 29.38 0.78 -0.19
CA ILE A 225 30.13 -0.40 0.29
C ILE A 225 31.09 -0.89 -0.80
N ILE A 226 30.64 -1.01 -2.05
CA ILE A 226 31.46 -1.48 -3.18
C ILE A 226 32.61 -0.51 -3.48
N THR A 227 32.33 0.80 -3.46
CA THR A 227 33.32 1.83 -3.79
C THR A 227 34.46 1.88 -2.77
N ASN A 228 34.19 1.57 -1.50
CA ASN A 228 35.16 1.66 -0.41
C ASN A 228 35.72 0.29 0.00
N GLN A 229 35.64 -0.73 -0.87
CA GLN A 229 36.18 -2.05 -0.53
C GLN A 229 37.68 -2.00 -0.29
N PRO A 230 38.19 -2.71 0.73
CA PRO A 230 39.62 -2.81 0.93
C PRO A 230 40.25 -3.50 -0.27
N THR A 231 41.11 -2.79 -1.02
CA THR A 231 41.95 -3.39 -2.05
C THR A 231 42.83 -4.45 -1.40
N LYS A 232 42.75 -5.68 -1.90
CA LYS A 232 43.62 -6.79 -1.48
C LYS A 232 45.10 -6.48 -1.68
#